data_AF-A0ABD3EXL9-F1
#
_entry.id   AF-A0ABD3EXL9-F1
#
_cell.length_a   1.000
_cell.length_b   1.000
_cell.length_c   1.000
_cell.angle_alpha   90.00
_cell.angle_beta   90.00
_cell.angle_gamma   90.00
#
_symmetry.space_group_name_H-M   'P 1'
#
loop_
_entity.id
_entity.type
_entity.pdbx_description
1 polymer ?
#
loop_
_entity_poly.entity_id
_entity_poly.type
_entity_poly.pdbx_seq_one_letter_code
_entity_poly.pdbx_strand_id
1 'polypeptide(L)'
;MGYYLQVLAARLGVVTEKNLAEMCTTVYPRWVSLTLWVMAEIAIVGSDIQVVLGSSIAFKILFGFPLWLGCLLTGLDTFGFLLLHRYGVRRLEAFFVSLIAVMLVCYCANLAQGDVSPMDIASGFVPHVESYAVTQAVGIIGAVIMPHNIFLHSALVQTRDIN
;
A
#
# COMPACT_ATOMS: atom_id res chain seq x y z
N MET A 1 -2.72 -12.97 6.43
CA MET A 1 -4.02 -12.28 6.29
C MET A 1 -4.11 -11.52 4.97
N GLY A 2 -3.32 -10.45 4.76
CA GLY A 2 -3.36 -9.65 3.52
C GLY A 2 -3.23 -10.46 2.22
N TYR A 3 -2.21 -11.33 2.14
CA TYR A 3 -2.02 -12.23 0.98
C TYR A 3 -3.24 -13.10 0.68
N TYR A 4 -3.85 -13.69 1.72
CA TYR A 4 -5.02 -14.54 1.56
C TYR A 4 -6.23 -13.76 1.00
N LEU A 5 -6.48 -12.56 1.52
CA LEU A 5 -7.56 -11.69 1.02
C LEU A 5 -7.29 -11.22 -0.42
N GLN A 6 -6.04 -10.93 -0.76
CA GLN A 6 -5.65 -10.58 -2.13
C GLN A 6 -5.87 -11.74 -3.11
N VAL A 7 -5.52 -12.97 -2.73
CA VAL A 7 -5.77 -14.17 -3.55
C VAL A 7 -7.27 -14.40 -3.75
N LEU A 8 -8.10 -14.19 -2.73
CA LEU A 8 -9.55 -14.29 -2.87
C LEU A 8 -10.11 -13.23 -3.82
N ALA A 9 -9.64 -11.99 -3.72
CA ALA A 9 -10.02 -10.90 -4.62
C ALA A 9 -9.62 -11.19 -6.07
N ALA A 10 -8.42 -11.73 -6.28
CA ALA A 10 -7.95 -12.17 -7.59
C ALA A 10 -8.84 -13.30 -8.15
N ARG A 11 -9.15 -14.32 -7.34
CA ARG A 11 -10.01 -15.43 -7.76
C ARG A 11 -11.41 -14.98 -8.13
N LEU A 12 -11.98 -14.01 -7.39
CA LEU A 12 -13.26 -13.41 -7.74
C LEU A 12 -13.17 -12.78 -9.14
N GLY A 13 -12.19 -11.89 -9.38
CA GLY A 13 -12.02 -11.23 -10.68
C GLY A 13 -11.84 -12.19 -11.85
N VAL A 14 -11.13 -13.31 -11.64
CA VAL A 14 -10.92 -14.37 -12.65
C VAL A 14 -12.21 -15.14 -12.95
N VAL A 15 -12.95 -15.57 -11.93
CA VAL A 15 -14.08 -16.49 -12.11
C VAL A 15 -15.35 -15.75 -12.53
N THR A 16 -15.59 -14.55 -12.01
CA THR A 16 -16.83 -13.79 -12.29
C THR A 16 -16.69 -12.82 -13.46
N GLU A 17 -15.48 -12.61 -13.99
CA GLU A 17 -15.14 -11.59 -15.01
C GLU A 17 -15.61 -10.16 -14.66
N LYS A 18 -15.97 -9.94 -13.39
CA LYS A 18 -16.45 -8.68 -12.82
C LYS A 18 -15.55 -8.26 -11.69
N ASN A 19 -15.29 -6.96 -11.59
CA ASN A 19 -14.52 -6.42 -10.47
C ASN A 19 -15.36 -6.45 -9.18
N LEU A 20 -14.68 -6.37 -8.03
CA LEU A 20 -15.35 -6.44 -6.73
C LEU A 20 -16.41 -5.34 -6.55
N ALA A 21 -16.17 -4.15 -7.11
CA ALA A 21 -17.11 -3.03 -7.04
C ALA A 21 -18.41 -3.32 -7.82
N GLU A 22 -18.30 -3.87 -9.02
CA GLU A 22 -19.43 -4.31 -9.85
C GLU A 22 -20.24 -5.41 -9.16
N MET A 23 -19.56 -6.39 -8.57
CA MET A 23 -20.22 -7.44 -7.79
C MET A 23 -20.95 -6.86 -6.57
N CYS A 24 -20.36 -5.90 -5.86
CA CYS A 24 -21.03 -5.21 -4.77
C CYS A 24 -22.27 -4.46 -5.24
N THR A 25 -22.22 -3.74 -6.37
CA THR A 25 -23.40 -3.05 -6.93
C THR A 25 -24.49 -4.00 -7.45
N THR A 26 -24.11 -5.21 -7.87
CA THR A 26 -25.05 -6.22 -8.41
C THR A 26 -25.76 -6.98 -7.28
N VAL A 27 -25.06 -7.28 -6.18
CA VAL A 27 -25.58 -8.08 -5.07
C VAL A 27 -26.25 -7.22 -4.00
N TYR A 28 -25.73 -6.01 -3.73
CA TYR A 28 -26.24 -5.16 -2.66
C TYR A 28 -27.19 -4.07 -3.17
N PRO A 29 -28.14 -3.61 -2.33
CA PRO A 29 -28.97 -2.45 -2.66
C PRO A 29 -28.10 -1.19 -2.80
N ARG A 30 -28.54 -0.25 -3.67
CA ARG A 30 -27.80 0.97 -4.04
C ARG A 30 -27.24 1.76 -2.85
N TRP A 31 -28.00 1.85 -1.74
CA TRP A 31 -27.57 2.55 -0.53
C TRP A 31 -26.31 1.94 0.11
N VAL A 32 -26.22 0.61 0.18
CA VAL A 32 -25.06 -0.08 0.75
C VAL A 32 -23.84 0.08 -0.17
N SER A 33 -24.05 -0.04 -1.49
CA SER A 33 -22.96 0.16 -2.44
C SER A 33 -22.41 1.58 -2.42
N LEU A 34 -23.25 2.60 -2.21
CA LEU A 34 -22.81 3.98 -2.08
C LEU A 34 -21.99 4.19 -0.80
N THR A 35 -22.41 3.61 0.32
CA THR A 35 -21.63 3.66 1.57
C THR A 35 -20.27 2.99 1.41
N LEU A 36 -20.21 1.82 0.77
CA LEU A 36 -18.94 1.14 0.48
C LEU A 36 -18.03 1.96 -0.42
N TRP A 37 -18.60 2.64 -1.42
CA TRP A 37 -17.85 3.54 -2.29
C TRP A 37 -17.26 4.72 -1.51
N VAL A 38 -18.04 5.41 -0.66
CA VAL A 38 -17.55 6.51 0.18
C VAL A 38 -16.44 6.04 1.13
N MET A 39 -16.60 4.87 1.75
CA MET A 39 -15.56 4.30 2.63
C MET A 39 -14.27 3.99 1.87
N ALA A 40 -14.36 3.44 0.65
CA ALA A 40 -13.21 3.18 -0.19
C ALA A 40 -12.50 4.48 -0.60
N GLU A 41 -13.27 5.51 -0.99
CA GLU A 41 -12.72 6.81 -1.39
C GLU A 41 -11.97 7.47 -0.23
N ILE A 42 -12.55 7.49 0.98
CA ILE A 42 -11.89 8.00 2.19
C ILE A 42 -10.60 7.22 2.48
N ALA A 43 -10.60 5.89 2.30
CA ALA A 43 -9.42 5.07 2.51
C ALA A 43 -8.31 5.37 1.48
N ILE A 44 -8.66 5.65 0.22
CA ILE A 44 -7.71 6.04 -0.82
C ILE A 44 -7.09 7.40 -0.49
N VAL A 45 -7.92 8.40 -0.15
CA VAL A 45 -7.46 9.73 0.24
C VAL A 45 -6.55 9.65 1.47
N GLY A 46 -6.90 8.85 2.47
CA GLY A 46 -6.06 8.63 3.64
C GLY A 46 -4.69 8.03 3.31
N SER A 47 -4.66 7.05 2.40
CA SER A 47 -3.41 6.46 1.92
C SER A 47 -2.54 7.47 1.16
N ASP A 48 -3.16 8.31 0.32
CA ASP A 48 -2.45 9.33 -0.46
C ASP A 48 -1.83 10.42 0.44
N ILE A 49 -2.58 10.87 1.45
CA ILE A 49 -2.09 11.80 2.48
C ILE A 49 -0.83 11.25 3.16
N GLN A 50 -0.79 9.96 3.47
CA GLN A 50 0.37 9.33 4.11
C GLN A 50 1.62 9.35 3.21
N VAL A 51 1.46 9.13 1.91
CA VAL A 51 2.58 9.17 0.94
C VAL A 51 3.12 10.59 0.78
N VAL A 52 2.23 11.58 0.68
CA VAL A 52 2.59 13.01 0.57
C VAL A 52 3.33 13.47 1.83
N LEU A 53 2.82 13.11 3.02
CA LEU A 53 3.47 13.45 4.29
C LEU A 53 4.83 12.78 4.44
N GLY A 54 4.93 11.49 4.12
CA GLY A 54 6.19 10.73 4.21
C GLY A 54 7.29 11.35 3.34
N SER A 55 6.96 11.67 2.09
CA SER A 55 7.90 12.29 1.15
C SER A 55 8.29 13.71 1.58
N SER A 56 7.33 14.50 2.08
CA SER A 56 7.60 15.85 2.57
C SER A 56 8.53 15.87 3.79
N ILE A 57 8.36 14.91 4.70
CA ILE A 57 9.24 14.73 5.86
C ILE A 57 10.63 14.27 5.40
N ALA A 58 10.71 13.36 4.42
CA ALA A 58 11.98 12.92 3.85
C ALA A 58 12.77 14.09 3.24
N PHE A 59 12.12 14.97 2.46
CA PHE A 59 12.76 16.18 1.92
C PHE A 59 13.21 17.15 3.00
N LYS A 60 12.43 17.28 4.08
CA LYS A 60 12.82 18.10 5.23
C LYS A 60 14.08 17.56 5.92
N ILE A 61 14.19 16.24 6.09
CA ILE A 61 15.35 15.62 6.76
C ILE A 61 16.59 15.65 5.85
N LEU A 62 16.42 15.38 4.55
CA LEU A 62 17.53 15.24 3.62
C LEU A 62 18.09 16.58 3.11
N PHE A 63 17.22 17.55 2.83
CA PHE A 63 17.58 18.83 2.21
C PHE A 63 17.28 20.04 3.10
N GLY A 64 16.65 19.85 4.26
CA GLY A 64 16.26 20.95 5.15
C GLY A 64 15.07 21.78 4.64
N PHE A 65 14.35 21.32 3.62
CA PHE A 65 13.25 22.08 3.02
C PHE A 65 12.02 22.18 3.94
N PRO A 66 11.25 23.28 3.86
CA PRO A 66 10.01 23.41 4.60
C PRO A 66 8.93 22.46 4.05
N LEU A 67 8.04 21.98 4.92
CA LEU A 67 7.04 20.96 4.59
C LEU A 67 6.15 21.34 3.40
N TRP A 68 5.74 22.61 3.30
CA TRP A 68 4.89 23.07 2.20
C TRP A 68 5.56 22.92 0.82
N LEU A 69 6.89 23.08 0.77
CA LEU A 69 7.66 22.89 -0.45
C LEU A 69 7.75 21.39 -0.80
N GLY A 70 7.91 20.54 0.22
CA GLY A 70 7.84 19.08 0.07
C GLY A 70 6.50 18.62 -0.54
N CYS A 71 5.38 19.16 -0.06
CA CYS A 71 4.05 18.85 -0.59
C CYS A 71 3.88 19.29 -2.06
N LEU A 72 4.46 20.43 -2.45
CA LEU A 72 4.42 20.88 -3.85
C LEU A 72 5.26 19.96 -4.75
N LEU A 73 6.43 19.52 -4.28
CA LEU A 73 7.28 18.58 -5.02
C LEU A 73 6.62 17.23 -5.21
N THR A 74 5.87 16.72 -4.22
CA THR A 74 5.10 15.47 -4.38
C THR A 74 3.99 15.59 -5.43
N GLY A 75 3.37 16.76 -5.56
CA GLY A 75 2.42 17.01 -6.64
C GLY A 75 3.08 17.03 -8.03
N LEU A 76 4.34 17.50 -8.10
CA LEU A 76 5.13 17.44 -9.33
C LEU A 76 5.55 16.01 -9.68
N ASP A 77 5.83 15.17 -8.68
CA ASP A 77 6.18 13.76 -8.87
C ASP A 77 5.06 12.97 -9.57
N THR A 78 3.79 13.29 -9.32
CA THR A 78 2.65 12.67 -10.03
C THR A 78 2.75 12.85 -11.55
N PHE A 79 3.19 14.03 -12.00
CA PHE A 79 3.43 14.28 -13.43
C PHE A 79 4.67 13.53 -13.94
N GLY A 80 5.71 13.42 -13.11
CA GLY A 80 6.89 12.58 -13.39
C GLY A 80 6.50 11.12 -13.60
N PHE A 81 5.64 10.58 -12.73
CA PHE A 81 5.10 9.23 -12.84
C PHE A 81 4.28 9.03 -14.12
N LEU A 82 3.41 9.99 -14.46
CA LEU A 82 2.62 9.94 -15.69
C LEU A 82 3.50 9.91 -16.95
N LEU A 83 4.59 10.70 -16.95
CA LEU A 83 5.59 10.67 -18.01
C LEU A 83 6.32 9.32 -18.07
N LEU A 84 6.68 8.75 -16.92
CA LEU A 84 7.37 7.47 -16.83
C LEU A 84 6.48 6.30 -17.29
N HIS A 85 5.16 6.38 -17.05
CA HIS A 85 4.20 5.40 -17.54
C HIS A 85 4.23 5.26 -19.07
N ARG A 86 4.51 6.34 -19.81
CA ARG A 86 4.64 6.34 -21.27
C ARG A 86 5.84 5.51 -21.77
N TYR A 87 6.84 5.27 -20.93
CA TYR A 87 8.07 4.53 -21.29
C TYR A 87 7.96 3.00 -21.16
N GLY A 88 6.80 2.49 -20.72
CA GLY A 88 6.47 1.05 -20.73
C GLY A 88 6.59 0.37 -19.37
N VAL A 89 5.64 -0.54 -19.10
CA VAL A 89 5.40 -1.19 -17.79
C VAL A 89 6.64 -1.91 -17.23
N ARG A 90 7.41 -2.62 -18.08
CA ARG A 90 8.58 -3.41 -17.63
C ARG A 90 9.70 -2.55 -17.02
N ARG A 91 9.94 -1.34 -17.56
CA ARG A 91 10.98 -0.45 -17.02
C ARG A 91 10.55 0.20 -15.71
N LEU A 92 9.26 0.52 -15.61
CA LEU A 92 8.63 1.07 -14.42
C LEU A 92 8.62 0.04 -13.27
N GLU A 93 8.36 -1.23 -13.57
CA GLU A 93 8.48 -2.34 -12.61
C GLU A 93 9.91 -2.47 -12.08
N ALA A 94 10.92 -2.48 -12.97
CA ALA A 94 12.32 -2.55 -12.56
C ALA A 94 12.73 -1.35 -11.67
N PHE A 95 12.23 -0.15 -11.96
CA PHE A 95 12.44 1.02 -11.12
C PHE A 95 11.88 0.83 -9.71
N PHE A 96 10.63 0.37 -9.56
CA PHE A 96 10.07 0.11 -8.23
C PHE A 96 10.81 -0.99 -7.46
N VAL A 97 11.19 -2.08 -8.13
CA VAL A 97 12.00 -3.14 -7.50
C VAL A 97 13.32 -2.58 -6.98
N SER A 98 13.96 -1.68 -7.73
CA SER A 98 15.20 -1.02 -7.28
C SER A 98 14.99 -0.16 -6.03
N LEU A 99 13.89 0.59 -5.94
CA LEU A 99 13.55 1.40 -4.77
C LEU A 99 13.31 0.52 -3.53
N ILE A 100 12.56 -0.58 -3.69
CA ILE A 100 12.32 -1.54 -2.61
C ILE A 100 13.63 -2.18 -2.15
N ALA A 101 14.51 -2.54 -3.08
CA ALA A 101 15.82 -3.10 -2.76
C ALA A 101 16.69 -2.12 -1.96
N VAL A 102 16.72 -0.84 -2.34
CA VAL A 102 17.45 0.20 -1.60
C VAL A 102 16.90 0.36 -0.18
N MET A 103 15.56 0.40 -0.02
CA MET A 103 14.95 0.44 1.31
C MET A 103 15.35 -0.76 2.16
N LEU A 104 15.29 -1.97 1.59
CA LEU A 104 15.65 -3.21 2.29
C LEU A 104 17.10 -3.19 2.75
N VAL A 105 18.02 -2.79 1.87
CA VAL A 105 19.46 -2.67 2.21
C VAL A 105 19.67 -1.65 3.34
N CYS A 106 19.00 -0.50 3.28
CA CYS A 106 19.10 0.53 4.31
C CYS A 106 18.59 0.01 5.67
N TYR A 107 17.45 -0.68 5.71
CA TYR A 107 16.94 -1.27 6.94
C TYR A 107 17.85 -2.37 7.49
N CYS A 108 18.36 -3.26 6.64
CA CYS A 108 19.29 -4.31 7.07
C CYS A 108 20.59 -3.71 7.63
N ALA A 109 21.13 -2.66 7.01
CA ALA A 109 22.33 -1.97 7.49
C ALA A 109 22.09 -1.28 8.85
N ASN A 110 20.92 -0.66 9.05
CA ASN A 110 20.55 -0.08 10.35
C ASN A 110 20.36 -1.16 11.43
N LEU A 111 19.73 -2.28 11.10
CA LEU A 111 19.56 -3.40 12.03
C LEU A 111 20.91 -4.00 12.45
N ALA A 112 21.84 -4.13 11.51
CA ALA A 112 23.19 -4.64 11.78
C ALA A 112 24.01 -3.69 12.68
N GLN A 113 23.77 -2.38 12.60
CA GLN A 113 24.41 -1.38 13.48
C GLN A 113 23.74 -1.24 14.84
N GLY A 114 22.48 -1.67 14.98
CA GLY A 114 21.68 -1.47 16.19
C GLY A 114 21.99 -2.40 17.36
N ASP A 115 23.03 -3.26 17.26
CA ASP A 115 23.41 -4.27 18.27
C ASP A 115 22.22 -5.08 18.82
N VAL A 116 21.24 -5.40 17.96
CA VAL A 116 20.05 -6.14 18.38
C VAL A 116 20.40 -7.62 18.54
N SER A 117 20.13 -8.16 19.73
CA SER A 117 20.32 -9.58 20.01
C SER A 117 19.46 -10.44 19.07
N PRO A 118 20.05 -11.42 18.34
CA PRO A 118 19.30 -12.34 17.50
C PRO A 118 18.25 -13.14 18.28
N MET A 119 18.51 -13.39 19.57
CA MET A 119 17.59 -14.11 20.45
C MET A 119 16.33 -13.29 20.75
N ASP A 120 16.47 -11.98 20.91
CA ASP A 120 15.33 -11.10 21.18
C ASP A 120 14.43 -10.98 19.93
N ILE A 121 15.04 -10.92 18.73
CA ILE A 121 14.32 -10.99 17.46
C ILE A 121 13.54 -12.31 17.36
N ALA A 122 14.19 -13.44 17.66
CA ALA A 122 13.55 -14.76 17.64
C ALA A 122 12.39 -14.85 18.64
N SER A 123 12.55 -14.27 19.84
CA SER A 123 11.51 -14.22 20.86
C SER A 123 10.31 -13.36 20.44
N GLY A 124 10.55 -12.31 19.65
CA GLY A 124 9.51 -11.42 19.12
C GLY A 124 8.59 -12.06 18.07
N PHE A 125 8.96 -13.22 17.51
CA PHE A 125 8.05 -14.00 16.67
C PHE A 125 6.96 -14.71 17.47
N VAL A 126 7.14 -14.85 18.80
CA VAL A 126 6.09 -15.38 19.68
C VAL A 126 5.06 -14.28 19.89
N PRO A 127 3.77 -14.51 19.55
CA PRO A 127 2.76 -13.47 19.62
C PRO A 127 2.46 -13.10 21.07
N HIS A 128 2.96 -11.94 21.49
CA HIS A 128 2.64 -11.30 22.75
C HIS A 128 2.21 -9.85 22.48
N VAL A 129 1.05 -9.45 22.99
CA VAL A 129 0.57 -8.06 22.88
C VAL A 129 0.38 -7.52 24.28
N GLU A 130 1.24 -6.59 24.66
CA GLU A 130 1.07 -5.84 25.90
C GLU A 130 -0.11 -4.86 25.77
N SER A 131 -0.79 -4.59 26.88
CA SER A 131 -2.02 -3.78 26.90
C SER A 131 -1.85 -2.38 26.30
N TYR A 132 -0.65 -1.79 26.36
CA TYR A 132 -0.37 -0.48 25.76
C TYR A 132 -0.17 -0.53 24.24
N ALA A 133 0.20 -1.70 23.69
CA ALA A 133 0.53 -1.88 22.28
C ALA A 133 -0.67 -2.30 21.42
N VAL A 134 -1.84 -2.51 22.03
CA VAL A 134 -3.06 -2.97 21.33
C VAL A 134 -3.44 -2.05 20.18
N THR A 135 -3.38 -0.73 20.38
CA THR A 135 -3.70 0.26 19.33
C THR A 135 -2.74 0.16 18.14
N GLN A 136 -1.45 -0.07 18.40
CA GLN A 136 -0.43 -0.24 17.37
C GLN A 136 -0.62 -1.56 16.63
N ALA A 137 -0.92 -2.64 17.36
CA ALA A 137 -1.21 -3.94 16.77
C ALA A 137 -2.43 -3.89 15.83
N VAL A 138 -3.51 -3.22 16.24
CA VAL A 138 -4.69 -2.98 15.38
C VAL A 138 -4.31 -2.13 14.16
N GLY A 139 -3.48 -1.10 14.34
CA GLY A 139 -2.96 -0.27 13.26
C GLY A 139 -2.16 -1.06 12.23
N ILE A 140 -1.28 -1.97 12.68
CA ILE A 140 -0.50 -2.87 11.80
C ILE A 140 -1.43 -3.78 11.01
N ILE A 141 -2.47 -4.35 11.63
CA ILE A 141 -3.45 -5.20 10.92
C ILE A 141 -4.19 -4.38 9.86
N GLY A 142 -4.62 -3.16 10.18
CA GLY A 142 -5.26 -2.23 9.23
C GLY A 142 -4.33 -1.84 8.08
N ALA A 143 -3.04 -1.61 8.36
CA ALA A 143 -2.05 -1.30 7.33
C ALA A 143 -1.78 -2.49 6.39
N VAL A 144 -1.86 -3.72 6.88
CA VAL A 144 -1.69 -4.94 6.04
C VAL A 144 -2.90 -5.19 5.15
N ILE A 145 -4.10 -4.84 5.61
CA ILE A 145 -5.35 -5.05 4.89
C ILE A 145 -5.80 -3.72 4.29
N MET A 146 -5.12 -3.25 3.25
CA MET A 146 -5.51 -2.05 2.50
C MET A 146 -6.77 -2.34 1.68
N PRO A 147 -7.97 -1.80 2.04
CA PRO A 147 -9.23 -2.21 1.42
C PRO A 147 -9.29 -1.85 -0.06
N HIS A 148 -8.76 -0.68 -0.43
CA HIS A 148 -8.69 -0.23 -1.81
C HIS A 148 -7.83 -1.15 -2.70
N ASN A 149 -6.81 -1.80 -2.13
CA ASN A 149 -6.00 -2.77 -2.89
C ASN A 149 -6.80 -4.03 -3.24
N ILE A 150 -7.80 -4.41 -2.46
CA ILE A 150 -8.67 -5.57 -2.76
C ILE A 150 -9.52 -5.26 -4.02
N PHE A 151 -10.09 -4.04 -4.08
CA PHE A 151 -10.81 -3.58 -5.28
C PHE A 151 -9.88 -3.50 -6.50
N LEU A 152 -8.71 -2.87 -6.33
CA LEU A 152 -7.72 -2.70 -7.40
C LEU A 152 -7.23 -4.05 -7.95
N HIS A 153 -6.86 -5.00 -7.08
CA HIS A 153 -6.35 -6.30 -7.51
C HIS A 153 -7.42 -7.13 -8.24
N SER A 154 -8.69 -7.03 -7.83
CA SER A 154 -9.79 -7.68 -8.54
C SER A 154 -9.96 -7.18 -9.99
N ALA A 155 -9.66 -5.90 -10.25
CA ALA A 155 -9.72 -5.30 -11.58
C ALA A 155 -8.44 -5.56 -12.40
N LEU A 156 -7.26 -5.45 -11.78
CA LEU A 156 -5.97 -5.66 -12.47
C LEU A 156 -5.83 -7.07 -13.04
N VAL A 157 -6.33 -8.09 -12.34
CA VAL A 157 -6.23 -9.48 -12.81
C VAL A 157 -7.04 -9.71 -14.09
N GLN A 158 -8.07 -8.91 -14.36
CA GLN A 158 -8.89 -8.99 -15.57
C GLN A 158 -8.17 -8.45 -16.82
N THR A 159 -7.09 -7.67 -16.65
CA THR A 159 -6.31 -7.16 -17.80
C THR A 159 -5.45 -8.23 -18.47
N ARG A 160 -5.41 -9.45 -17.92
CA ARG A 160 -4.73 -10.59 -18.50
C ARG A 160 -5.75 -11.48 -19.18
N ASP A 161 -5.61 -11.67 -20.50
CA ASP A 161 -6.41 -12.65 -21.24
C ASP A 161 -6.23 -14.04 -20.62
N ILE A 162 -7.34 -14.63 -20.24
CA ILE A 162 -7.43 -16.01 -19.76
C ILE A 162 -8.02 -16.79 -20.94
N ASN A 163 -7.15 -17.43 -21.73
CA ASN A 163 -7.56 -18.36 -22.79
C ASN A 163 -8.25 -19.59 -22.21
#